data_AF-Q7MSP6-F1
#
_entry.id   AF-Q7MSP6-F1
#
_cell.length_a   1.000
_cell.length_b   1.000
_cell.length_c   1.000
_cell.angle_alpha   90.00
_cell.angle_beta   90.00
_cell.angle_gamma   90.00
#
_symmetry.space_group_name_H-M   'P 1'
#
loop_
_entity.id
_entity.type
_entity.pdbx_description
1 polymer ?
#
loop_
_entity_poly.entity_id
_entity_poly.type
_entity_poly.pdbx_seq_one_letter_code
_entity_poly.pdbx_strand_id
1 'polypeptide(L)'
;MIKVLSKIIAKRSIITAEFRRVGAFMRIKTLAFAGDLYPATCAQMRLLLGKFETFLKENILEPSLLEKRAQVIIVPYGSYEEMGWVSFFAHRLLGANPLIERLLLLSPWEGEEERWGWRCEVDSYALLSRELPALKHSGLPEALRTLPLLPLETPTPKSEVHLPLLSYHFKGKTPSLLELFYAPSRLLEWSTLLGEISLDPHTGIILVANLESNSLTPLSSWLASLGEPLLFPHQGNYSLAYPLQAQRNLS
;
A
#
# COMPACT_ATOMS: atom_id res chain seq x y z
N MET A 1 -40.26 41.01 23.52
CA MET A 1 -39.44 39.92 24.12
C MET A 1 -39.32 38.68 23.23
N ILE A 2 -40.40 38.14 22.66
CA ILE A 2 -40.40 36.88 21.89
C ILE A 2 -39.52 36.93 20.61
N LYS A 3 -39.41 38.08 19.93
CA LYS A 3 -38.56 38.25 18.72
C LYS A 3 -37.04 38.26 18.99
N VAL A 4 -36.61 38.46 20.23
CA VAL A 4 -35.17 38.46 20.59
C VAL A 4 -34.69 37.04 20.89
N LEU A 5 -35.54 36.22 21.51
CA LEU A 5 -35.27 34.81 21.80
C LEU A 5 -35.14 33.97 20.52
N SER A 6 -35.95 34.21 19.48
CA SER A 6 -35.86 33.48 18.21
C SER A 6 -34.56 33.73 17.43
N LYS A 7 -34.02 34.96 17.49
CA LYS A 7 -32.71 35.29 16.89
C LYS A 7 -31.53 34.63 17.61
N ILE A 8 -31.63 34.44 18.93
CA ILE A 8 -30.58 33.77 19.72
C ILE A 8 -30.58 32.25 19.47
N ILE A 9 -31.76 31.64 19.32
CA ILE A 9 -31.88 30.21 19.01
C ILE A 9 -31.39 29.91 17.58
N ALA A 10 -31.71 30.75 16.60
CA ALA A 10 -31.20 30.62 15.23
C ALA A 10 -29.68 30.81 15.13
N LYS A 11 -29.08 31.74 15.89
CA LYS A 11 -27.62 31.87 15.97
C LYS A 11 -26.96 30.66 16.62
N ARG A 12 -27.56 30.09 17.68
CA ARG A 12 -27.04 28.86 18.30
C ARG A 12 -27.11 27.65 17.38
N SER A 13 -28.17 27.50 16.58
CA SER A 13 -28.31 26.38 15.62
C SER A 13 -27.34 26.50 14.44
N ILE A 14 -27.03 27.72 14.00
CA ILE A 14 -26.00 27.96 12.97
C ILE A 14 -24.61 27.65 13.51
N ILE A 15 -24.30 28.05 14.75
CA ILE A 15 -23.01 27.74 15.39
C ILE A 15 -22.86 26.22 15.62
N THR A 16 -23.92 25.48 15.95
CA THR A 16 -23.85 24.00 16.07
C THR A 16 -23.77 23.28 14.72
N ALA A 17 -24.34 23.85 13.65
CA ALA A 17 -24.20 23.31 12.30
C ALA A 17 -22.82 23.61 11.67
N GLU A 18 -22.24 24.78 11.96
CA GLU A 18 -20.88 25.13 11.53
C GLU A 18 -19.81 24.37 12.33
N PHE A 19 -19.98 24.14 13.63
CA PHE A 19 -19.05 23.29 14.39
C PHE A 19 -19.07 21.82 13.97
N ARG A 20 -20.18 21.32 13.38
CA ARG A 20 -20.20 20.00 12.73
C ARG A 20 -19.47 19.97 11.38
N ARG A 21 -19.21 21.14 10.76
CA ARG A 21 -18.43 21.25 9.52
C ARG A 21 -16.94 21.58 9.74
N VAL A 22 -16.55 22.04 10.93
CA VAL A 22 -15.18 22.49 11.24
C VAL A 22 -14.36 21.46 12.04
N GLY A 23 -14.87 20.24 12.22
CA GLY A 23 -14.15 19.18 12.94
C GLY A 23 -14.32 17.82 12.30
N ALA A 24 -14.05 17.69 10.99
CA ALA A 24 -13.69 16.37 10.48
C ALA A 24 -12.36 16.01 11.15
N PHE A 25 -12.41 15.25 12.25
CA PHE A 25 -11.22 14.72 12.89
C PHE A 25 -10.45 13.96 11.82
N MET A 26 -9.23 14.42 11.55
CA MET A 26 -8.31 13.76 10.62
C MET A 26 -8.13 12.32 11.11
N ARG A 27 -8.59 11.35 10.33
CA ARG A 27 -8.51 9.92 10.62
C ARG A 27 -7.12 9.44 10.24
N ILE A 28 -6.24 9.36 11.22
CA ILE A 28 -4.86 8.88 11.02
C ILE A 28 -4.80 7.41 11.44
N LYS A 29 -4.35 6.53 10.54
CA LYS A 29 -4.07 5.13 10.90
C LYS A 29 -2.74 5.04 11.65
N THR A 30 -2.75 4.51 12.85
CA THR A 30 -1.57 4.29 13.68
C THR A 30 -0.92 2.94 13.39
N LEU A 31 0.38 2.83 13.71
CA LEU A 31 1.14 1.58 13.59
C LEU A 31 0.90 0.69 14.82
N ALA A 32 0.18 -0.41 14.64
CA ALA A 32 -0.19 -1.33 15.72
C ALA A 32 0.87 -2.40 16.00
N PHE A 33 1.77 -2.70 15.04
CA PHE A 33 2.75 -3.80 15.11
C PHE A 33 4.20 -3.31 15.21
N ALA A 34 4.41 -2.02 15.41
CA ALA A 34 5.72 -1.44 15.64
C ALA A 34 6.29 -1.91 16.99
N GLY A 35 7.46 -2.53 16.97
CA GLY A 35 8.09 -3.19 18.12
C GLY A 35 7.96 -4.72 18.08
N ASP A 36 6.90 -5.24 17.45
CA ASP A 36 6.65 -6.67 17.35
C ASP A 36 7.15 -7.24 16.03
N LEU A 37 6.72 -6.67 14.90
CA LEU A 37 7.06 -7.18 13.56
C LEU A 37 8.23 -6.42 12.92
N TYR A 38 8.49 -5.20 13.38
CA TYR A 38 9.54 -4.34 12.86
C TYR A 38 9.94 -3.30 13.92
N PRO A 39 11.10 -2.64 13.79
CA PRO A 39 11.58 -1.73 14.82
C PRO A 39 10.59 -0.61 15.20
N ALA A 40 10.39 -0.39 16.49
CA ALA A 40 9.42 0.60 17.01
C ALA A 40 9.84 2.06 16.81
N THR A 41 11.13 2.33 16.60
CA THR A 41 11.65 3.70 16.51
C THR A 41 12.19 4.05 15.13
N CYS A 42 12.08 5.32 14.74
CA CYS A 42 12.64 5.83 13.50
C CYS A 42 14.15 5.56 13.39
N ALA A 43 14.90 5.66 14.50
CA ALA A 43 16.35 5.47 14.51
C ALA A 43 16.72 4.01 14.21
N GLN A 44 16.08 3.06 14.90
CA GLN A 44 16.30 1.63 14.67
C GLN A 44 15.86 1.22 13.26
N MET A 45 14.73 1.74 12.78
CA MET A 45 14.26 1.48 11.42
C MET A 45 15.26 1.98 10.38
N ARG A 46 15.79 3.21 10.52
CA ARG A 46 16.82 3.73 9.60
C ARG A 46 18.08 2.88 9.61
N LEU A 47 18.52 2.41 10.78
CA LEU A 47 19.69 1.53 10.90
C LEU A 47 19.46 0.21 10.17
N LEU A 48 18.31 -0.43 10.38
CA LEU A 48 17.95 -1.69 9.74
C LEU A 48 17.89 -1.55 8.21
N LEU A 49 17.16 -0.56 7.71
CA LEU A 49 17.03 -0.32 6.27
C LEU A 49 18.36 0.13 5.63
N GLY A 50 19.23 0.78 6.39
CA GLY A 50 20.60 1.07 5.97
C GLY A 50 21.46 -0.19 5.84
N LYS A 51 21.36 -1.13 6.79
CA LYS A 51 22.02 -2.44 6.68
C LYS A 51 21.56 -3.21 5.45
N PHE A 52 20.25 -3.18 5.17
CA PHE A 52 19.70 -3.76 3.94
C PHE A 52 20.34 -3.11 2.71
N GLU A 53 20.34 -1.78 2.59
CA GLU A 53 20.94 -1.10 1.43
C GLU A 53 22.44 -1.42 1.25
N THR A 54 23.21 -1.49 2.34
CA THR A 54 24.63 -1.87 2.31
C THR A 54 24.80 -3.30 1.85
N PHE A 55 24.11 -4.25 2.49
CA PHE A 55 24.17 -5.66 2.11
C PHE A 55 23.81 -5.85 0.64
N LEU A 56 22.84 -5.08 0.12
CA LEU A 56 22.44 -5.15 -1.27
C LEU A 56 23.58 -4.77 -2.22
N LYS A 57 24.23 -3.64 -1.95
CA LYS A 57 25.32 -3.14 -2.79
C LYS A 57 26.52 -4.06 -2.78
N GLU A 58 26.80 -4.70 -1.65
CA GLU A 58 27.96 -5.56 -1.47
C GLU A 58 27.76 -6.96 -2.05
N ASN A 59 26.51 -7.46 -2.09
CA ASN A 59 26.23 -8.87 -2.42
C ASN A 59 25.46 -9.05 -3.75
N ILE A 60 25.06 -7.97 -4.43
CA ILE A 60 24.37 -8.11 -5.71
C ILE A 60 25.34 -8.55 -6.81
N LEU A 61 25.03 -9.68 -7.45
CA LEU A 61 25.84 -10.23 -8.54
C LEU A 61 25.69 -9.42 -9.84
N GLU A 62 24.50 -8.83 -10.05
CA GLU A 62 24.19 -8.04 -11.24
C GLU A 62 23.74 -6.62 -10.84
N PRO A 63 24.67 -5.65 -10.76
CA PRO A 63 24.35 -4.29 -10.33
C PRO A 63 23.32 -3.56 -11.22
N SER A 64 23.22 -3.91 -12.50
CA SER A 64 22.25 -3.32 -13.44
C SER A 64 20.79 -3.57 -13.02
N LEU A 65 20.51 -4.60 -12.22
CA LEU A 65 19.18 -4.86 -11.66
C LEU A 65 18.71 -3.71 -10.76
N LEU A 66 19.64 -2.97 -10.15
CA LEU A 66 19.34 -1.82 -9.29
C LEU A 66 18.85 -0.60 -10.06
N GLU A 67 19.07 -0.56 -11.38
CA GLU A 67 18.62 0.51 -12.27
C GLU A 67 17.21 0.24 -12.80
N LYS A 68 16.69 -0.97 -12.60
CA LYS A 68 15.34 -1.36 -13.00
C LYS A 68 14.31 -0.61 -12.17
N ARG A 69 13.13 -0.46 -12.75
CA ARG A 69 11.98 0.21 -12.16
C ARG A 69 10.78 -0.72 -12.26
N ALA A 70 10.05 -0.87 -11.17
CA ALA A 70 8.85 -1.70 -11.15
C ALA A 70 7.60 -0.82 -11.10
N GLN A 71 6.49 -1.35 -11.61
CA GLN A 71 5.15 -0.82 -11.38
C GLN A 71 4.33 -1.73 -10.47
N VAL A 72 4.57 -3.05 -10.58
CA VAL A 72 3.92 -4.06 -9.77
C VAL A 72 4.98 -4.84 -9.00
N ILE A 73 4.76 -5.01 -7.70
CA ILE A 73 5.55 -5.90 -6.86
C ILE A 73 4.66 -6.90 -6.13
N ILE A 74 5.19 -8.09 -5.91
CA ILE A 74 4.59 -9.12 -5.06
C ILE A 74 5.55 -9.38 -3.92
N VAL A 75 5.07 -9.21 -2.71
CA VAL A 75 5.90 -9.22 -1.50
C VAL A 75 5.27 -10.10 -0.43
N PRO A 76 6.09 -10.86 0.32
CA PRO A 76 5.60 -11.62 1.46
C PRO A 76 5.31 -10.68 2.63
N TYR A 77 4.55 -11.17 3.61
CA TYR A 77 4.37 -10.49 4.88
C TYR A 77 4.93 -11.34 6.02
N GLY A 78 5.42 -10.68 7.06
CA GLY A 78 6.04 -11.32 8.21
C GLY A 78 6.91 -10.34 8.98
N SER A 79 7.65 -10.84 9.97
CA SER A 79 8.62 -10.03 10.69
C SER A 79 9.72 -9.53 9.75
N TYR A 80 10.34 -8.39 10.07
CA TYR A 80 11.46 -7.86 9.29
C TYR A 80 12.71 -8.74 9.39
N GLU A 81 12.80 -9.55 10.45
CA GLU A 81 13.86 -10.55 10.63
C GLU A 81 13.79 -11.64 9.56
N GLU A 82 12.59 -12.12 9.25
CA GLU A 82 12.38 -13.21 8.28
C GLU A 82 12.20 -12.68 6.85
N MET A 83 11.36 -11.66 6.68
CA MET A 83 10.83 -11.25 5.37
C MET A 83 11.27 -9.84 4.94
N GLY A 84 11.81 -9.05 5.87
CA GLY A 84 12.09 -7.63 5.66
C GLY A 84 13.07 -7.40 4.52
N TRP A 85 14.09 -8.25 4.43
CA TRP A 85 15.11 -8.19 3.38
C TRP A 85 14.54 -8.39 1.97
N VAL A 86 13.70 -9.41 1.81
CA VAL A 86 13.10 -9.78 0.52
C VAL A 86 12.15 -8.67 0.05
N SER A 87 11.31 -8.20 0.96
CA SER A 87 10.38 -7.11 0.69
C SER A 87 11.10 -5.80 0.37
N PHE A 88 12.21 -5.51 1.05
CA PHE A 88 13.01 -4.29 0.85
C PHE A 88 13.44 -4.14 -0.61
N PHE A 89 13.93 -5.21 -1.23
CA PHE A 89 14.40 -5.15 -2.61
C PHE A 89 13.27 -4.79 -3.59
N ALA A 90 12.12 -5.46 -3.48
CA ALA A 90 10.99 -5.19 -4.36
C ALA A 90 10.49 -3.74 -4.18
N HIS A 91 10.37 -3.27 -2.93
CA HIS A 91 9.98 -1.89 -2.64
C HIS A 91 10.98 -0.86 -3.16
N ARG A 92 12.28 -1.19 -3.18
CA ARG A 92 13.30 -0.35 -3.81
C ARG A 92 13.03 -0.15 -5.29
N LEU A 93 12.78 -1.22 -6.04
CA LEU A 93 12.48 -1.12 -7.48
C LEU A 93 11.20 -0.35 -7.76
N LEU A 94 10.19 -0.52 -6.91
CA LEU A 94 8.95 0.26 -6.99
C LEU A 94 9.22 1.75 -6.72
N GLY A 95 9.95 2.07 -5.66
CA GLY A 95 10.31 3.45 -5.29
C GLY A 95 11.25 4.14 -6.28
N ALA A 96 12.01 3.38 -7.07
CA ALA A 96 12.85 3.89 -8.15
C ALA A 96 12.04 4.37 -9.38
N ASN A 97 10.73 4.07 -9.45
CA ASN A 97 9.87 4.49 -10.53
C ASN A 97 9.33 5.92 -10.30
N PRO A 98 9.80 6.94 -11.05
CA PRO A 98 9.41 8.33 -10.81
C PRO A 98 7.96 8.63 -11.21
N LEU A 99 7.33 7.78 -12.03
CA LEU A 99 5.98 8.00 -12.54
C LEU A 99 4.91 7.76 -11.47
N ILE A 100 5.19 6.93 -10.47
CA ILE A 100 4.21 6.50 -9.46
C ILE A 100 3.78 7.66 -8.56
N GLU A 101 2.50 8.02 -8.64
CA GLU A 101 1.85 9.04 -7.80
C GLU A 101 0.85 8.43 -6.82
N ARG A 102 0.36 7.23 -7.14
CA ARG A 102 -0.63 6.48 -6.37
C ARG A 102 -0.10 5.08 -6.08
N LEU A 103 -0.34 4.60 -4.88
CA LEU A 103 0.00 3.26 -4.45
C LEU A 103 -1.27 2.52 -4.05
N LEU A 104 -1.44 1.32 -4.58
CA LEU A 104 -2.42 0.36 -4.11
C LEU A 104 -1.71 -0.75 -3.36
N LEU A 105 -2.01 -0.88 -2.07
CA LEU A 105 -1.50 -1.96 -1.22
C LEU A 105 -2.61 -2.98 -1.03
N LEU A 106 -2.55 -4.07 -1.78
CA LEU A 106 -3.51 -5.18 -1.70
C LEU A 106 -2.99 -6.24 -0.73
N SER A 107 -3.76 -6.53 0.32
CA SER A 107 -3.43 -7.57 1.29
C SER A 107 -4.55 -8.60 1.46
N PRO A 108 -4.25 -9.86 1.75
CA PRO A 108 -5.28 -10.86 1.95
C PRO A 108 -6.05 -10.57 3.23
N TRP A 109 -7.38 -10.62 3.14
CA TRP A 109 -8.29 -10.51 4.28
C TRP A 109 -8.54 -11.89 4.91
N GLU A 110 -8.52 -11.94 6.24
CA GLU A 110 -8.78 -13.15 7.03
C GLU A 110 -10.00 -13.02 7.95
N GLY A 111 -10.77 -11.93 7.83
CA GLY A 111 -12.00 -11.79 8.60
C GLY A 111 -13.17 -12.60 8.04
N GLU A 112 -14.23 -12.71 8.84
CA GLU A 112 -15.34 -13.66 8.61
C GLU A 112 -16.30 -13.29 7.47
N GLU A 113 -16.32 -12.04 7.00
CA GLU A 113 -17.21 -11.64 5.90
C GLU A 113 -16.66 -12.08 4.54
N GLU A 114 -17.42 -12.87 3.78
CA GLU A 114 -17.10 -13.22 2.38
C GLU A 114 -17.46 -12.07 1.42
N ARG A 115 -16.74 -10.95 1.48
CA ARG A 115 -16.77 -9.96 0.39
C ARG A 115 -15.56 -10.13 -0.49
N TRP A 116 -15.69 -9.77 -1.77
CA TRP A 116 -14.57 -9.90 -2.70
C TRP A 116 -13.43 -8.93 -2.39
N GLY A 117 -13.73 -7.78 -1.80
CA GLY A 117 -12.71 -6.86 -1.34
C GLY A 117 -13.22 -5.80 -0.40
N TRP A 118 -12.28 -5.05 0.17
CA TRP A 118 -12.53 -3.90 1.03
C TRP A 118 -11.49 -2.80 0.81
N ARG A 119 -11.82 -1.58 1.23
CA ARG A 119 -10.88 -0.46 1.27
C ARG A 119 -10.80 0.17 2.67
N CYS A 120 -9.61 0.60 3.05
CA CYS A 120 -9.41 1.41 4.25
C CYS A 120 -9.67 2.89 3.93
N GLU A 121 -10.49 3.57 4.72
CA GLU A 121 -10.75 5.00 4.55
C GLU A 121 -10.18 5.81 5.72
N VAL A 122 -8.96 6.27 5.53
CA VAL A 122 -8.22 7.16 6.42
C VAL A 122 -7.86 8.44 5.67
N ASP A 123 -7.43 9.47 6.38
CA ASP A 123 -6.88 10.69 5.78
C ASP A 123 -5.36 10.59 5.56
N SER A 124 -4.67 9.92 6.48
CA SER A 124 -3.24 9.63 6.37
C SER A 124 -2.84 8.37 7.14
N TYR A 125 -1.66 7.87 6.82
CA TYR A 125 -0.99 6.77 7.51
C TYR A 125 0.17 7.34 8.31
N ALA A 126 0.14 7.18 9.64
CA ALA A 126 1.25 7.55 10.49
C ALA A 126 2.41 6.59 10.27
N LEU A 127 3.60 7.11 9.98
CA LEU A 127 4.82 6.32 9.84
C LEU A 127 5.86 6.85 10.81
N LEU A 128 6.87 6.02 11.07
CA LEU A 128 7.94 6.36 12.02
C LEU A 128 8.68 7.67 11.70
N SER A 129 8.65 8.13 10.44
CA SER A 129 9.44 9.30 10.01
C SER A 129 8.66 10.38 9.26
N ARG A 130 7.42 10.11 8.85
CA ARG A 130 6.54 11.03 8.10
C ARG A 130 5.13 10.46 8.04
N GLU A 131 4.18 11.23 7.51
CA GLU A 131 2.88 10.71 7.12
C GLU A 131 2.84 10.39 5.62
N LEU A 132 2.10 9.35 5.24
CA LEU A 132 1.68 9.14 3.85
C LEU A 132 0.21 9.55 3.70
N PRO A 133 -0.14 10.42 2.73
CA PRO A 133 -1.51 10.81 2.50
C PRO A 133 -2.30 9.63 1.95
N ALA A 134 -3.55 9.51 2.36
CA ALA A 134 -4.46 8.54 1.76
C ALA A 134 -4.90 8.98 0.36
N LEU A 135 -5.10 8.01 -0.53
CA LEU A 135 -5.72 8.25 -1.82
C LEU A 135 -7.19 8.58 -1.61
N LYS A 136 -7.56 9.83 -1.86
CA LYS A 136 -8.92 10.33 -1.72
C LYS A 136 -9.86 9.60 -2.67
N HIS A 137 -11.11 9.42 -2.24
CA HIS A 137 -12.16 8.75 -3.00
C HIS A 137 -12.32 9.26 -4.44
N SER A 138 -12.17 10.58 -4.66
CA SER A 138 -12.24 11.20 -5.98
C SER A 138 -11.13 10.77 -6.94
N GLY A 139 -9.99 10.28 -6.43
CA GLY A 139 -8.86 9.79 -7.20
C GLY A 139 -8.88 8.28 -7.46
N LEU A 140 -9.93 7.58 -7.01
CA LEU A 140 -10.07 6.13 -7.20
C LEU A 140 -10.67 5.81 -8.58
N PRO A 141 -10.22 4.74 -9.25
CA PRO A 141 -10.98 4.07 -10.29
C PRO A 141 -12.39 3.72 -9.81
N GLU A 142 -13.40 3.79 -10.68
CA GLU A 142 -14.81 3.57 -10.32
C GLU A 142 -15.03 2.21 -9.64
N ALA A 143 -14.39 1.15 -10.16
CA ALA A 143 -14.48 -0.19 -9.59
C ALA A 143 -13.96 -0.30 -8.14
N LEU A 144 -13.04 0.58 -7.72
CA LEU A 144 -12.56 0.64 -6.32
C LEU A 144 -13.46 1.48 -5.43
N ARG A 145 -14.26 2.40 -5.99
CA ARG A 145 -15.17 3.26 -5.22
C ARG A 145 -16.33 2.49 -4.62
N THR A 146 -16.78 1.46 -5.34
CA THR A 146 -17.90 0.59 -4.96
C THR A 146 -17.50 -0.45 -3.91
N LEU A 147 -16.20 -0.59 -3.61
CA LEU A 147 -15.74 -1.49 -2.56
C LEU A 147 -16.22 -1.02 -1.18
N PRO A 148 -16.67 -1.96 -0.33
CA PRO A 148 -17.07 -1.67 1.03
C PRO A 148 -15.88 -1.17 1.86
N LEU A 149 -16.19 -0.34 2.86
CA LEU A 149 -15.20 0.14 3.80
C LEU A 149 -14.90 -0.92 4.85
N LEU A 150 -13.62 -1.15 5.14
CA LEU A 150 -13.23 -1.81 6.37
C LEU A 150 -13.36 -0.86 7.56
N PRO A 151 -13.74 -1.36 8.74
CA PRO A 151 -13.61 -0.60 9.97
C PRO A 151 -12.18 -0.08 10.14
N LEU A 152 -12.06 1.20 10.48
CA LEU A 152 -10.78 1.92 10.64
C LEU A 152 -9.84 1.22 11.64
N GLU A 153 -10.43 0.57 12.63
CA GLU A 153 -9.74 0.01 13.80
C GLU A 153 -9.16 -1.37 13.57
N THR A 154 -9.40 -2.04 12.43
CA THR A 154 -8.90 -3.41 12.25
C THR A 154 -7.39 -3.39 11.96
N PRO A 155 -6.53 -3.76 12.91
CA PRO A 155 -5.10 -3.81 12.67
C PRO A 155 -4.82 -4.99 11.74
N THR A 156 -4.01 -4.76 10.71
CA THR A 156 -3.73 -5.75 9.67
C THR A 156 -2.22 -5.85 9.48
N PRO A 157 -1.56 -6.86 10.08
CA PRO A 157 -0.10 -6.94 10.05
C PRO A 157 0.42 -7.11 8.63
N LYS A 158 -0.38 -7.76 7.77
CA LYS A 158 -0.04 -8.04 6.37
C LYS A 158 0.20 -6.78 5.54
N SER A 159 -0.59 -5.73 5.75
CA SER A 159 -0.37 -4.46 5.05
C SER A 159 0.60 -3.56 5.82
N GLU A 160 0.49 -3.51 7.15
CA GLU A 160 1.23 -2.55 7.97
C GLU A 160 2.75 -2.70 7.84
N VAL A 161 3.26 -3.94 7.77
CA VAL A 161 4.70 -4.22 7.64
C VAL A 161 5.33 -3.58 6.39
N HIS A 162 4.54 -3.23 5.37
CA HIS A 162 5.04 -2.58 4.16
C HIS A 162 5.12 -1.06 4.27
N LEU A 163 4.39 -0.45 5.20
CA LEU A 163 4.31 1.00 5.35
C LEU A 163 5.69 1.66 5.65
N PRO A 164 6.56 1.11 6.51
CA PRO A 164 7.91 1.67 6.71
C PRO A 164 8.80 1.60 5.46
N LEU A 165 8.70 0.54 4.65
CA LEU A 165 9.43 0.42 3.38
C LEU A 165 8.98 1.49 2.37
N LEU A 166 7.68 1.73 2.26
CA LEU A 166 7.12 2.81 1.44
C LEU A 166 7.59 4.19 1.93
N SER A 167 7.61 4.39 3.25
CA SER A 167 8.19 5.61 3.83
C SER A 167 9.64 5.81 3.42
N TYR A 168 10.41 4.73 3.32
CA TYR A 168 11.84 4.77 3.09
C TYR A 168 12.21 5.01 1.62
N HIS A 169 11.60 4.25 0.70
CA HIS A 169 11.97 4.31 -0.72
C HIS A 169 11.37 5.51 -1.46
N PHE A 170 10.27 6.06 -0.96
CA PHE A 170 9.65 7.26 -1.53
C PHE A 170 10.04 8.54 -0.79
N LYS A 171 11.20 8.66 -0.11
CA LYS A 171 11.51 9.88 0.68
C LYS A 171 11.45 11.21 -0.09
N GLY A 172 11.70 11.20 -1.40
CA GLY A 172 11.67 12.38 -2.26
C GLY A 172 10.33 12.69 -2.96
N LYS A 173 9.34 11.79 -2.85
CA LYS A 173 8.01 11.94 -3.44
C LYS A 173 6.97 11.38 -2.47
N THR A 174 5.83 12.03 -2.29
CA THR A 174 4.83 11.52 -1.36
C THR A 174 3.64 10.98 -2.14
N PRO A 175 3.68 9.72 -2.64
CA PRO A 175 2.53 9.15 -3.31
C PRO A 175 1.37 8.99 -2.33
N SER A 176 0.15 9.07 -2.86
CA SER A 176 -1.04 8.75 -2.07
C SER A 176 -1.25 7.25 -2.01
N LEU A 177 -1.59 6.72 -0.83
CA LEU A 177 -1.76 5.29 -0.59
C LEU A 177 -3.23 4.91 -0.42
N LEU A 178 -3.64 3.80 -1.01
CA LEU A 178 -4.88 3.11 -0.70
C LEU A 178 -4.57 1.70 -0.23
N GLU A 179 -4.95 1.38 1.00
CA GLU A 179 -4.99 0.00 1.47
C GLU A 179 -6.28 -0.67 0.99
N LEU A 180 -6.10 -1.80 0.33
CA LEU A 180 -7.13 -2.67 -0.20
C LEU A 180 -6.94 -4.06 0.38
N PHE A 181 -8.05 -4.75 0.62
CA PHE A 181 -8.03 -6.09 1.14
C PHE A 181 -8.82 -7.01 0.22
N TYR A 182 -8.27 -8.18 -0.10
CA TYR A 182 -8.91 -9.14 -0.99
C TYR A 182 -9.26 -10.42 -0.25
N ALA A 183 -10.41 -11.02 -0.57
CA ALA A 183 -10.68 -12.39 -0.18
C ALA A 183 -9.89 -13.34 -1.08
N PRO A 184 -9.06 -14.26 -0.54
CA PRO A 184 -8.29 -15.21 -1.37
C PRO A 184 -9.15 -16.04 -2.32
N SER A 185 -10.39 -16.38 -1.92
CA SER A 185 -11.37 -17.09 -2.75
C SER A 185 -11.87 -16.29 -3.96
N ARG A 186 -11.57 -14.99 -4.02
CA ARG A 186 -12.06 -14.03 -5.04
C ARG A 186 -10.92 -13.38 -5.84
N LEU A 187 -9.74 -14.02 -5.85
CA LEU A 187 -8.57 -13.50 -6.54
C LEU A 187 -8.76 -13.38 -8.07
N LEU A 188 -9.64 -14.18 -8.66
CA LEU A 188 -9.93 -14.09 -10.09
C LEU A 188 -10.59 -12.75 -10.44
N GLU A 189 -11.54 -12.30 -9.63
CA GLU A 189 -12.19 -11.00 -9.79
C GLU A 189 -11.18 -9.85 -9.68
N TRP A 190 -10.20 -9.98 -8.78
CA TRP A 190 -9.09 -9.03 -8.68
C TRP A 190 -8.18 -9.01 -9.90
N SER A 191 -7.95 -10.14 -10.57
CA SER A 191 -7.08 -10.18 -11.76
C SER A 191 -7.52 -9.22 -12.87
N THR A 192 -8.85 -9.13 -13.10
CA THR A 192 -9.43 -8.27 -14.14
C THR A 192 -9.22 -6.80 -13.78
N LEU A 193 -9.56 -6.45 -12.54
CA LEU A 193 -9.40 -5.09 -12.02
C LEU A 193 -7.92 -4.65 -11.98
N LEU A 194 -7.02 -5.55 -11.56
CA LEU A 194 -5.58 -5.29 -11.55
C LEU A 194 -5.03 -5.11 -12.96
N GLY A 195 -5.56 -5.85 -13.94
CA GLY A 195 -5.27 -5.64 -15.36
C GLY A 195 -5.58 -4.20 -15.78
N GLU A 196 -6.80 -3.73 -15.55
CA GLU A 196 -7.22 -2.36 -15.89
C GLU A 196 -6.39 -1.29 -15.16
N ILE A 197 -6.16 -1.46 -13.87
CA ILE A 197 -5.38 -0.51 -13.05
C ILE A 197 -3.92 -0.47 -13.51
N SER A 198 -3.34 -1.61 -13.88
CA SER A 198 -1.93 -1.68 -14.30
C SER A 198 -1.65 -0.94 -15.62
N LEU A 199 -2.69 -0.60 -16.39
CA LEU A 199 -2.55 0.25 -17.59
C LEU A 199 -2.19 1.70 -17.25
N ASP A 200 -2.46 2.14 -16.02
CA ASP A 200 -2.13 3.49 -15.55
C ASP A 200 -0.70 3.56 -14.99
N PRO A 201 0.26 4.17 -15.70
CA PRO A 201 1.67 4.18 -15.31
C PRO A 201 1.94 4.99 -14.02
N HIS A 202 0.97 5.79 -13.57
CA HIS A 202 1.07 6.55 -12.34
C HIS A 202 0.59 5.78 -11.10
N THR A 203 0.10 4.55 -11.28
CA THR A 203 -0.35 3.68 -10.19
C THR A 203 0.63 2.53 -10.00
N GLY A 204 1.27 2.50 -8.82
CA GLY A 204 2.06 1.37 -8.34
C GLY A 204 1.18 0.39 -7.57
N ILE A 205 1.41 -0.91 -7.78
CA ILE A 205 0.65 -2.00 -7.15
C ILE A 205 1.59 -2.83 -6.28
N ILE A 206 1.19 -3.02 -5.03
CA ILE A 206 1.87 -3.88 -4.06
C ILE A 206 0.88 -4.98 -3.71
N LEU A 207 1.14 -6.19 -4.20
CA LEU A 207 0.36 -7.38 -3.86
C LEU A 207 1.08 -8.13 -2.74
N VAL A 208 0.45 -8.21 -1.58
CA VAL A 208 0.97 -8.94 -0.44
C VAL A 208 0.56 -10.40 -0.55
N ALA A 209 1.50 -11.31 -0.74
CA ALA A 209 1.24 -12.74 -0.84
C ALA A 209 2.48 -13.57 -0.53
N ASN A 210 2.29 -14.72 0.13
CA ASN A 210 3.35 -15.71 0.30
C ASN A 210 3.35 -16.68 -0.89
N LEU A 211 4.46 -16.71 -1.61
CA LEU A 211 4.61 -17.41 -2.90
C LEU A 211 4.73 -18.93 -2.80
N GLU A 212 4.79 -19.49 -1.59
CA GLU A 212 4.94 -20.93 -1.34
C GLU A 212 3.65 -21.75 -1.58
N SER A 213 2.53 -21.08 -1.91
CA SER A 213 1.23 -21.71 -2.12
C SER A 213 0.71 -21.42 -3.53
N ASN A 214 -0.06 -22.35 -4.12
CA ASN A 214 -0.87 -22.12 -5.33
C ASN A 214 -1.93 -20.99 -5.18
N SER A 215 -1.82 -20.16 -4.14
CA SER A 215 -2.69 -19.02 -3.85
C SER A 215 -2.71 -18.00 -4.98
N LEU A 216 -1.64 -17.89 -5.78
CA LEU A 216 -1.59 -16.96 -6.92
C LEU A 216 -2.01 -17.58 -8.26
N THR A 217 -2.33 -18.88 -8.32
CA THR A 217 -2.80 -19.50 -9.56
C THR A 217 -3.95 -18.73 -10.25
N PRO A 218 -4.95 -18.18 -9.51
CA PRO A 218 -6.01 -17.36 -10.12
C PRO A 218 -5.51 -16.08 -10.79
N LEU A 219 -4.31 -15.59 -10.44
CA LEU A 219 -3.70 -14.40 -11.02
C LEU A 219 -2.75 -14.69 -12.18
N SER A 220 -2.48 -15.96 -12.48
CA SER A 220 -1.45 -16.39 -13.44
C SER A 220 -1.52 -15.70 -14.81
N SER A 221 -2.72 -15.52 -15.38
CA SER A 221 -2.90 -14.84 -16.67
C SER A 221 -2.51 -13.36 -16.60
N TRP A 222 -2.89 -12.66 -15.54
CA TRP A 222 -2.49 -11.26 -15.33
C TRP A 222 -0.98 -11.15 -15.11
N LEU A 223 -0.41 -12.02 -14.26
CA LEU A 223 1.04 -12.04 -14.02
C LEU A 223 1.85 -12.30 -15.29
N ALA A 224 1.39 -13.21 -16.15
CA ALA A 224 2.02 -13.45 -17.46
C ALA A 224 1.94 -12.23 -18.37
N SER A 225 0.87 -11.43 -18.30
CA SER A 225 0.72 -10.20 -19.08
C SER A 225 1.73 -9.10 -18.68
N LEU A 226 2.18 -9.10 -17.42
CA LEU A 226 3.20 -8.19 -16.91
C LEU A 226 4.61 -8.54 -17.40
N GLY A 227 4.81 -9.72 -18.00
CA GLY A 227 6.09 -10.21 -18.50
C GLY A 227 6.91 -10.95 -17.45
N GLU A 228 8.22 -11.10 -17.71
CA GLU A 228 9.12 -11.84 -16.82
C GLU A 228 9.42 -11.04 -15.54
N PRO A 229 9.10 -11.58 -14.35
CA PRO A 229 9.42 -10.91 -13.10
C PRO A 229 10.91 -11.05 -12.78
N LEU A 230 11.42 -10.07 -12.04
CA LEU A 230 12.66 -10.24 -11.29
C LEU A 230 12.32 -10.97 -9.99
N LEU A 231 12.98 -12.11 -9.76
CA LEU A 231 12.79 -12.96 -8.58
C LEU A 231 13.88 -12.70 -7.53
N PHE A 232 13.46 -12.52 -6.28
CA PHE A 232 14.36 -12.29 -5.15
C PHE A 232 14.15 -13.39 -4.10
N PRO A 233 14.98 -14.45 -4.11
CA PRO A 233 14.90 -15.51 -3.11
C PRO A 233 15.69 -15.16 -1.84
N HIS A 234 15.17 -15.54 -0.67
CA HIS A 234 15.91 -15.59 0.59
C HIS A 234 15.32 -16.64 1.53
N GLN A 235 16.11 -17.64 1.91
CA GLN A 235 15.72 -18.65 2.91
C GLN A 235 14.35 -19.31 2.65
N GLY A 236 14.02 -19.63 1.39
CA GLY A 236 12.73 -20.22 1.00
C GLY A 236 11.64 -19.20 0.66
N ASN A 237 11.83 -17.92 1.01
CA ASN A 237 10.89 -16.85 0.68
C ASN A 237 11.25 -16.14 -0.61
N TYR A 238 10.24 -15.55 -1.26
CA TYR A 238 10.41 -14.90 -2.55
C TYR A 238 9.67 -13.56 -2.57
N SER A 239 10.23 -12.58 -3.28
CA SER A 239 9.50 -11.43 -3.81
C SER A 239 9.67 -11.37 -5.31
N LEU A 240 8.66 -10.81 -5.98
CA LEU A 240 8.66 -10.58 -7.42
C LEU A 240 8.55 -9.08 -7.67
N ALA A 241 9.32 -8.58 -8.62
CA ALA A 241 9.13 -7.24 -9.13
C ALA A 241 8.99 -7.30 -10.65
N TYR A 242 7.89 -6.79 -11.17
CA TYR A 242 7.63 -6.74 -12.60
C TYR A 242 8.19 -5.42 -13.12
N PRO A 243 9.28 -5.46 -13.93
CA PRO A 243 9.83 -4.25 -14.51
C PRO A 243 8.76 -3.55 -15.33
N LEU A 244 8.80 -2.22 -15.36
CA LEU A 244 8.03 -1.46 -16.34
C LEU A 244 8.44 -2.00 -17.72
N GLN A 245 7.55 -2.71 -18.40
CA GLN A 245 7.78 -3.02 -19.80
C GLN A 245 7.91 -1.66 -20.49
N ALA A 246 9.06 -1.40 -21.12
CA ALA A 246 9.21 -0.25 -21.99
C ALA A 246 7.98 -0.28 -22.91
N GLN A 247 7.10 0.73 -22.75
CA GLN A 247 5.74 0.73 -23.29
C GLN A 247 5.73 0.00 -24.63
N ARG A 248 5.14 -1.21 -24.67
CA ARG A 248 4.90 -1.90 -25.93
C ARG A 248 3.97 -0.98 -26.71
N ASN A 249 4.56 -0.22 -27.63
CA ASN A 249 3.94 0.49 -28.73
C ASN A 249 2.50 0.97 -28.45
N LEU A 250 2.36 2.11 -27.78
CA LEU A 250 1.24 3.01 -28.11
C LEU A 250 1.64 3.76 -29.38
N SER A 251 1.56 3.04 -30.50
CA SER A 251 1.47 3.58 -31.85
C SER A 251 0.02 3.56 -32.28
#